data_AF-A0AAU3SY82-F1
#
_entry.id   AF-A0AAU3SY82-F1
#
_cell.length_a   1.000
_cell.length_b   1.000
_cell.length_c   1.000
_cell.angle_alpha   90.00
_cell.angle_beta   90.00
_cell.angle_gamma   90.00
#
_symmetry.space_group_name_H-M   'P 1'
#
loop_
_entity.id
_entity.type
_entity.pdbx_description
1 polymer ?
#
loop_
_entity_poly.entity_id
_entity_poly.type
_entity_poly.pdbx_seq_one_letter_code
_entity_poly.pdbx_strand_id
1 'polypeptide(L)'
;MDDYPLLNIFWTMLWLFLWIMWFFLLFKVITDLFRDHSLSGWAKAGWLIFVLLLPFLGVFVYLIARGRSMGERDIKQVQENEAAFREYVQQAAGPSGGAGAADQLHKLSALKDKGDITQEEFDRAKAKLLA
;
A
#
# COMPACT_ATOMS: atom_id res chain seq x y z
N MET A 1 -41.17 15.47 38.52
CA MET A 1 -40.58 14.25 37.99
C MET A 1 -39.84 14.64 36.72
N ASP A 2 -38.67 15.20 36.97
CA ASP A 2 -37.44 15.15 36.18
C ASP A 2 -37.44 15.72 34.76
N ASP A 3 -37.63 17.03 34.69
CA ASP A 3 -37.16 17.85 33.58
C ASP A 3 -35.62 17.85 33.55
N TYR A 4 -35.04 16.97 32.73
CA TYR A 4 -33.63 17.03 32.33
C TYR A 4 -33.51 17.65 30.91
N PRO A 5 -33.75 18.95 30.74
CA PRO A 5 -33.68 19.60 29.43
C PRO A 5 -32.29 19.50 28.81
N LEU A 6 -31.22 19.55 29.62
CA LEU A 6 -29.84 19.39 29.15
C LEU A 6 -29.58 17.98 28.61
N LEU A 7 -30.11 16.95 29.26
CA LEU A 7 -29.99 15.56 28.81
C LEU A 7 -30.80 15.34 27.53
N ASN A 8 -32.02 15.89 27.45
CA ASN A 8 -32.83 15.84 26.23
C ASN A 8 -32.17 16.58 25.05
N ILE A 9 -31.59 17.76 25.28
CA ILE A 9 -30.85 18.50 24.24
C ILE A 9 -29.61 17.72 23.81
N PHE A 10 -28.86 17.14 24.76
CA PHE A 10 -27.72 16.27 24.46
C PHE A 10 -28.12 15.08 23.59
N TRP A 11 -29.19 14.37 23.96
CA TRP A 11 -29.71 13.25 23.17
C TRP A 11 -30.19 13.68 21.79
N THR A 12 -30.84 14.84 21.67
CA THR A 12 -31.30 15.38 20.39
C THR A 12 -30.11 15.75 19.49
N MET A 13 -29.05 16.35 20.06
CA MET A 13 -27.84 16.69 19.33
C MET A 13 -27.03 15.45 18.95
N LEU A 14 -26.98 14.43 19.82
CA LEU A 14 -26.38 13.13 19.52
C LEU A 14 -27.13 12.42 18.39
N TRP A 15 -28.47 12.41 18.43
CA TRP A 15 -29.28 11.84 17.36
C TRP A 15 -29.06 12.59 16.04
N LEU A 16 -29.04 13.93 16.07
CA LEU A 16 -28.75 14.74 14.88
C LEU A 16 -27.35 14.42 14.32
N PHE A 17 -26.34 14.33 15.18
CA PHE A 17 -24.99 13.95 14.79
C PHE A 17 -24.94 12.56 14.17
N LEU A 18 -25.63 11.57 14.76
CA LEU A 18 -25.73 10.23 14.21
C LEU A 18 -26.46 10.21 12.86
N TRP A 19 -27.51 11.01 12.68
CA TRP A 19 -28.18 11.19 11.38
C TRP A 19 -27.24 11.79 10.33
N ILE A 20 -26.48 12.84 10.68
CA ILE A 20 -25.53 13.47 9.76
C ILE A 20 -24.41 12.49 9.40
N MET A 21 -23.82 11.83 10.39
CA MET A 21 -22.81 10.79 10.20
C MET A 21 -23.33 9.66 9.32
N TRP A 22 -24.57 9.25 9.53
CA TRP A 22 -25.22 8.22 8.74
C TRP A 22 -25.35 8.58 7.28
N PHE A 23 -25.87 9.77 6.97
CA PHE A 23 -25.93 10.25 5.59
C PHE A 23 -24.54 10.38 4.99
N PHE A 24 -23.56 10.87 5.75
CA PHE A 24 -22.17 10.94 5.30
C PHE A 24 -21.61 9.55 4.94
N LEU A 25 -21.87 8.52 5.75
CA LEU A 25 -21.48 7.14 5.44
C LEU A 25 -22.17 6.61 4.19
N LEU A 26 -23.46 6.89 4.03
CA LEU A 26 -24.22 6.51 2.84
C LEU A 26 -23.62 7.15 1.58
N PHE A 27 -23.35 8.46 1.59
CA PHE A 27 -22.69 9.14 0.47
C PHE A 27 -21.27 8.63 0.22
N LYS A 28 -20.51 8.34 1.27
CA LYS A 28 -19.15 7.77 1.16
C LYS A 28 -19.18 6.40 0.50
N VAL A 29 -20.08 5.50 0.92
CA VAL A 29 -20.25 4.16 0.34
C VAL A 29 -20.66 4.25 -1.12
N ILE A 30 -21.62 5.12 -1.45
CA ILE A 30 -22.04 5.38 -2.83
C ILE A 30 -20.85 5.87 -3.67
N THR A 31 -20.11 6.88 -3.19
CA THR A 31 -18.96 7.44 -3.91
C THR A 31 -17.86 6.40 -4.12
N ASP A 32 -17.57 5.59 -3.11
CA ASP A 32 -16.56 4.54 -3.18
C ASP A 32 -16.99 3.40 -4.13
N LEU A 33 -18.28 3.11 -4.22
CA LEU A 33 -18.85 2.18 -5.21
C LEU A 33 -18.71 2.71 -6.64
N PHE A 34 -18.96 4.02 -6.85
CA PHE A 34 -18.77 4.64 -8.16
C PHE A 34 -17.30 4.70 -8.56
N ARG A 35 -16.41 4.98 -7.61
CA ARG A 35 -14.95 5.05 -7.82
C ARG A 35 -14.33 3.69 -8.18
N ASP A 36 -15.02 2.59 -7.92
CA ASP A 36 -14.59 1.28 -8.37
C ASP A 36 -14.94 1.08 -9.86
N HIS A 37 -13.93 1.17 -10.72
CA HIS A 37 -14.11 1.03 -12.17
C HIS A 37 -14.15 -0.45 -12.60
N SER A 38 -13.90 -1.39 -11.68
CA SER A 38 -13.92 -2.83 -11.96
C SER A 38 -15.32 -3.46 -11.89
N LEU A 39 -16.29 -2.75 -11.28
CA LEU A 39 -17.66 -3.23 -11.11
C LEU A 39 -18.57 -2.85 -12.28
N SER A 40 -19.36 -3.81 -12.76
CA SER A 40 -20.35 -3.61 -13.81
C SER A 40 -21.43 -2.60 -13.39
N GLY A 41 -21.90 -1.76 -14.34
CA GLY A 41 -22.86 -0.70 -14.05
C GLY A 41 -24.19 -1.19 -13.44
N TRP A 42 -24.62 -2.41 -13.78
CA TRP A 42 -25.81 -3.05 -13.20
C TRP A 42 -25.62 -3.44 -11.74
N ALA A 43 -24.43 -3.90 -11.36
CA ALA A 43 -24.11 -4.17 -9.95
C ALA A 43 -24.17 -2.87 -9.13
N LYS A 44 -23.69 -1.75 -9.70
CA LYS A 44 -23.77 -0.43 -9.04
C LYS A 44 -25.20 0.02 -8.79
N ALA A 45 -26.07 -0.13 -9.80
CA ALA A 45 -27.48 0.26 -9.70
C ALA A 45 -28.25 -0.58 -8.66
N GLY A 46 -28.05 -1.90 -8.64
CA GLY A 46 -28.65 -2.78 -7.64
C GLY A 46 -28.19 -2.47 -6.22
N TRP A 47 -26.90 -2.16 -6.05
CA TRP A 47 -26.35 -1.79 -4.75
C TRP A 47 -26.89 -0.46 -4.23
N LEU A 48 -27.07 0.52 -5.11
CA LEU A 48 -27.64 1.81 -4.76
C LEU A 48 -29.07 1.65 -4.22
N ILE A 49 -29.90 0.86 -4.92
CA ILE A 49 -31.28 0.59 -4.50
C ILE A 49 -31.31 -0.16 -3.17
N PHE A 50 -30.43 -1.15 -2.99
CA PHE A 50 -30.34 -1.93 -1.76
C PHE A 50 -29.93 -1.08 -0.55
N VAL A 51 -28.92 -0.21 -0.71
CA VAL A 51 -28.47 0.72 0.34
C VAL A 51 -29.53 1.78 0.65
N LEU A 52 -30.32 2.21 -0.34
CA LEU A 52 -31.39 3.19 -0.15
C LEU A 52 -32.58 2.60 0.63
N LEU A 53 -32.96 1.35 0.31
CA LEU A 53 -34.12 0.68 0.92
C LEU A 53 -33.81 0.04 2.27
N LEU A 54 -32.59 -0.48 2.46
CA LEU A 54 -32.17 -1.14 3.69
C LEU A 54 -30.80 -0.60 4.12
N PRO A 55 -30.72 0.64 4.62
CA PRO A 55 -29.44 1.30 4.89
C PRO A 55 -28.53 0.54 5.86
N PHE A 56 -29.06 -0.01 6.95
CA PHE A 56 -28.28 -0.78 7.92
C PHE A 56 -27.76 -2.08 7.30
N LEU A 57 -28.62 -2.79 6.57
CA LEU A 57 -28.25 -4.03 5.90
C LEU A 57 -27.26 -3.76 4.75
N GLY A 58 -27.43 -2.65 4.03
CA GLY A 58 -26.54 -2.19 2.97
C GLY A 58 -25.12 -1.94 3.47
N VAL A 59 -24.96 -1.29 4.63
CA VAL A 59 -23.64 -1.09 5.25
C VAL A 59 -23.01 -2.42 5.70
N PHE A 60 -23.78 -3.31 6.34
CA PHE A 60 -23.27 -4.62 6.77
C PHE A 60 -22.82 -5.48 5.59
N VAL A 61 -23.64 -5.57 4.53
CA VAL A 61 -23.28 -6.36 3.36
C VAL A 61 -22.14 -5.69 2.58
N TYR A 62 -22.06 -4.35 2.55
CA TYR A 62 -20.91 -3.64 1.97
C TYR A 62 -19.61 -3.98 2.68
N LEU A 63 -19.60 -4.02 4.02
CA LEU A 63 -18.44 -4.43 4.80
C LEU A 63 -18.05 -5.90 4.53
N ILE A 64 -19.03 -6.79 4.35
CA ILE A 64 -18.76 -8.20 4.01
C ILE A 64 -18.21 -8.35 2.58
N ALA A 65 -18.84 -7.68 1.62
CA ALA A 65 -18.46 -7.74 0.21
C ALA A 65 -17.10 -7.06 -0.05
N ARG A 66 -16.82 -5.95 0.64
CA ARG A 66 -15.64 -5.11 0.40
C ARG A 66 -14.54 -5.24 1.46
N GLY A 67 -14.79 -5.89 2.59
CA GLY A 67 -13.74 -6.27 3.55
C GLY A 67 -12.68 -7.18 2.94
N ARG A 68 -13.04 -7.94 1.90
CA ARG A 68 -12.12 -8.80 1.14
C ARG A 68 -11.25 -8.05 0.13
N SER A 69 -11.69 -6.90 -0.39
CA SER A 69 -10.94 -6.16 -1.41
C SER A 69 -9.71 -5.43 -0.87
N MET A 70 -9.59 -5.30 0.46
CA MET A 70 -8.41 -4.70 1.10
C MET A 70 -7.26 -5.71 1.15
N GLY A 71 -7.54 -6.97 1.51
CA GLY A 71 -6.54 -8.04 1.57
C GLY A 71 -6.00 -8.44 0.20
N GLU A 72 -6.85 -8.54 -0.83
CA GLU A 72 -6.39 -8.96 -2.17
C GLU A 72 -5.51 -7.91 -2.87
N ARG A 73 -5.75 -6.62 -2.64
CA ARG A 73 -4.95 -5.54 -3.23
C ARG A 73 -3.59 -5.40 -2.55
N ASP A 74 -3.55 -5.55 -1.23
CA ASP A 74 -2.28 -5.54 -0.49
C ASP A 74 -1.42 -6.75 -0.86
N ILE A 75 -2.01 -7.95 -1.00
CA ILE A 75 -1.26 -9.13 -1.45
C ILE A 75 -0.74 -8.94 -2.87
N LYS A 76 -1.54 -8.38 -3.78
CA LYS A 76 -1.12 -8.14 -5.17
C LYS A 76 -0.01 -7.09 -5.26
N GLN A 77 -0.09 -6.01 -4.47
CA GLN A 77 0.93 -4.97 -4.44
C GLN A 77 2.21 -5.43 -3.75
N VAL A 78 2.12 -6.28 -2.72
CA VAL A 78 3.26 -6.96 -2.12
C VAL A 78 3.91 -7.93 -3.12
N GLN A 79 3.13 -8.70 -3.87
CA GLN A 79 3.66 -9.58 -4.92
C GLN A 79 4.34 -8.81 -6.06
N GLU A 80 3.76 -7.71 -6.52
CA GLU A 80 4.35 -6.85 -7.56
C GLU A 80 5.66 -6.20 -7.08
N ASN A 81 5.69 -5.71 -5.83
CA ASN A 81 6.91 -5.16 -5.23
C ASN A 81 7.99 -6.23 -5.01
N GLU A 82 7.63 -7.42 -4.57
CA GLU A 82 8.56 -8.54 -4.45
C GLU A 82 9.11 -9.00 -5.81
N ALA A 83 8.28 -9.01 -6.85
CA ALA A 83 8.71 -9.36 -8.20
C ALA A 83 9.73 -8.34 -8.74
N ALA A 84 9.45 -7.04 -8.58
CA ALA A 84 10.37 -5.97 -8.94
C ALA A 84 11.68 -6.01 -8.13
N PHE A 85 11.61 -6.32 -6.84
CA PHE A 85 12.81 -6.48 -6.00
C PHE A 85 13.64 -7.69 -6.41
N ARG A 86 12.99 -8.85 -6.68
CA ARG A 86 13.68 -10.05 -7.18
C ARG A 86 14.36 -9.80 -8.52
N GLU A 87 13.71 -9.07 -9.43
CA GLU A 87 14.29 -8.69 -10.73
C GLU A 87 15.48 -7.74 -10.54
N TYR A 88 15.37 -6.75 -9.66
CA TYR A 88 16.49 -5.86 -9.33
C TYR A 88 17.68 -6.64 -8.73
N VAL A 89 17.42 -7.56 -7.79
CA VAL A 89 18.47 -8.40 -7.20
C VAL A 89 19.06 -9.36 -8.24
N GLN A 90 18.27 -9.95 -9.13
CA GLN A 90 18.78 -10.81 -10.20
C GLN A 90 19.56 -10.05 -11.26
N GLN A 91 19.20 -8.81 -11.60
CA GLN A 91 19.99 -7.96 -12.49
C GLN A 91 21.26 -7.46 -11.80
N ALA A 92 21.21 -7.16 -10.50
CA ALA A 92 22.37 -6.79 -9.71
C ALA A 92 23.30 -7.98 -9.40
N ALA A 93 22.78 -9.21 -9.32
CA ALA A 93 23.51 -10.42 -8.93
C ALA A 93 23.79 -11.42 -10.07
N GLY A 94 23.06 -11.37 -11.19
CA GLY A 94 23.35 -12.16 -12.39
C GLY A 94 24.58 -11.61 -13.10
N PRO A 95 25.24 -12.41 -13.97
CA PRO A 95 26.59 -13.01 -13.90
C PRO A 95 27.76 -12.12 -13.37
N SER A 96 27.46 -10.87 -13.07
CA SER A 96 28.29 -9.81 -12.53
C SER A 96 28.65 -9.97 -11.06
N GLY A 97 28.28 -11.06 -10.38
CA GLY A 97 28.94 -11.44 -9.13
C GLY A 97 30.47 -11.52 -9.30
N GLY A 98 30.95 -11.82 -10.52
CA GLY A 98 32.36 -11.66 -10.93
C GLY A 98 32.68 -10.35 -11.69
N ALA A 99 31.73 -9.75 -12.41
CA ALA A 99 31.98 -8.49 -13.14
C ALA A 99 32.07 -7.27 -12.21
N GLY A 100 31.34 -7.24 -11.09
CA GLY A 100 31.49 -6.22 -10.06
C GLY A 100 32.84 -6.31 -9.36
N ALA A 101 33.36 -7.53 -9.13
CA ALA A 101 34.70 -7.72 -8.61
C ALA A 101 35.79 -7.30 -9.62
N ALA A 102 35.62 -7.65 -10.89
CA ALA A 102 36.53 -7.24 -11.97
C ALA A 102 36.54 -5.71 -12.19
N ASP A 103 35.37 -5.07 -12.21
CA ASP A 103 35.26 -3.60 -12.31
C ASP A 103 35.80 -2.89 -11.07
N GLN A 104 35.62 -3.47 -9.88
CA GLN A 104 36.22 -2.96 -8.65
C GLN A 104 37.74 -3.13 -8.64
N LEU A 105 38.26 -4.26 -9.13
CA LEU A 105 39.70 -4.46 -9.34
C LEU A 105 40.27 -3.48 -10.36
N HIS A 106 39.53 -3.19 -11.44
CA HIS A 106 39.96 -2.25 -12.47
C HIS A 106 40.00 -0.81 -11.94
N LYS A 107 39.03 -0.41 -11.10
CA LYS A 107 39.05 0.88 -10.39
C LYS A 107 40.19 0.97 -9.37
N LEU A 108 40.44 -0.09 -8.60
CA LEU A 108 41.55 -0.17 -7.66
C LEU A 108 42.91 -0.05 -8.36
N SER A 109 43.08 -0.69 -9.53
CA SER A 109 44.30 -0.55 -10.34
C SER A 109 44.50 0.90 -10.82
N ALA A 110 43.44 1.54 -11.31
CA ALA A 110 43.51 2.92 -11.79
C ALA A 110 43.85 3.93 -10.67
N LEU A 111 43.35 3.70 -9.44
CA LEU A 111 43.69 4.51 -8.27
C LEU A 111 45.16 4.33 -7.86
N LYS A 112 45.67 3.10 -7.93
CA LYS A 112 47.09 2.82 -7.68
C LYS A 112 47.98 3.50 -8.73
N ASP A 113 47.62 3.41 -10.01
CA ASP A 113 48.40 4.00 -11.10
C ASP A 113 48.40 5.53 -11.07
N LYS A 114 47.35 6.14 -10.50
CA LYS A 114 47.31 7.57 -10.18
C LYS A 114 48.11 7.97 -8.94
N GLY A 115 48.53 7.00 -8.12
CA GLY A 115 49.20 7.24 -6.84
C GLY A 115 48.27 7.63 -5.70
N ASP A 116 46.95 7.45 -5.87
CA ASP A 116 45.94 7.76 -4.84
C ASP A 116 45.95 6.71 -3.70
N ILE A 117 46.48 5.52 -3.96
CA ILE A 117 46.64 4.43 -2.98
C ILE A 117 48.02 3.79 -3.11
N THR A 118 48.53 3.28 -1.99
CA THR A 118 49.80 2.55 -1.93
C THR A 118 49.66 1.09 -2.37
N GLN A 119 50.77 0.43 -2.72
CA GLN A 119 50.77 -0.98 -3.12
C GLN A 119 50.20 -1.90 -2.03
N GLU A 120 50.50 -1.62 -0.76
CA GLU A 120 50.01 -2.41 0.38
C GLU A 120 48.50 -2.28 0.58
N GLU A 121 47.94 -1.09 0.33
CA GLU A 121 46.49 -0.85 0.40
C GLU A 121 45.75 -1.52 -0.75
N PHE A 122 46.33 -1.50 -1.96
CA PHE A 122 45.81 -2.23 -3.10
C PHE A 122 45.75 -3.75 -2.84
N ASP A 123 46.82 -4.34 -2.33
CA ASP A 123 46.90 -5.78 -2.09
C ASP A 123 45.92 -6.23 -0.99
N ARG A 124 45.71 -5.42 0.06
CA ARG A 124 44.66 -5.68 1.07
C ARG A 124 43.25 -5.61 0.49
N ALA A 125 42.96 -4.61 -0.34
CA ALA A 125 41.65 -4.45 -0.96
C ALA A 125 41.35 -5.60 -1.94
N LYS A 126 42.35 -6.02 -2.73
CA LYS A 126 42.27 -7.16 -3.64
C LYS A 126 42.00 -8.47 -2.90
N ALA A 127 42.70 -8.73 -1.79
CA ALA A 127 42.49 -9.94 -0.98
C ALA A 127 41.07 -10.01 -0.40
N LYS A 128 40.48 -8.88 0.00
CA LYS A 128 39.11 -8.80 0.52
C LYS A 128 38.03 -8.97 -0.56
N LEU A 129 38.36 -8.65 -1.81
CA LEU A 129 37.48 -8.77 -2.97
C LEU A 129 37.48 -10.16 -3.62
N LEU A 130 38.56 -10.93 -3.40
CA LEU A 130 38.76 -12.27 -3.94
C LEU A 130 38.51 -13.39 -2.91
N ALA A 131 38.18 -13.05 -1.66
CA ALA A 131 37.82 -13.97 -0.59
C ALA A 131 36.30 -14.19 -0.55
#